data_AF-A0A195DC61-F1
#
_entry.id   AF-A0A195DC61-F1
#
_cell.length_a   1.000
_cell.length_b   1.000
_cell.length_c   1.000
_cell.angle_alpha   90.00
_cell.angle_beta   90.00
_cell.angle_gamma   90.00
#
_symmetry.space_group_name_H-M   'P 1'
#
loop_
_entity.id
_entity.type
_entity.pdbx_description
1 polymer ?
#
loop_
_entity_poly.entity_id
_entity_poly.type
_entity_poly.pdbx_seq_one_letter_code
_entity_poly.pdbx_strand_id
1 'polypeptide(L)'
;YDASQSTTYIPSNTLFDIEYDGDTISGYLCTDVALIAIQNQTFGEAISYERRKFPFSPNYQGVVGMGYSTSAITGIPFLNNMVQQGLLLRPVFSIYMKREFFTSEIVGELILGDIDSSLYVGQLTNVNVTRKGYWQFNMNKVQLGNNILCENDCQAIIDSSKPRISGPPSAIAVINKYIRTISPNNPGIVDCKMIYKLPDLYFIIGGKVFELTSEDYMIKSTLSYDTSCISPFEDNNISDKDGPTWVLGSLFLRRYYIKFDMRKNRMGFAYIR
;
A
#
# COMPACT_ATOMS: atom_id res chain seq x y z
N TYR A 1 -22.84 9.69 1.85
CA TYR A 1 -22.90 10.51 3.08
C TYR A 1 -24.09 11.44 2.91
N ASP A 2 -24.94 11.60 3.92
CA ASP A 2 -26.11 12.48 3.86
C ASP A 2 -25.99 13.52 4.98
N ALA A 3 -25.55 14.72 4.63
CA ALA A 3 -25.34 15.81 5.57
C ALA A 3 -26.63 16.24 6.28
N SER A 4 -27.81 16.03 5.68
CA SER A 4 -29.09 16.42 6.28
C SER A 4 -29.45 15.61 7.53
N GLN A 5 -28.84 14.43 7.68
CA GLN A 5 -29.07 13.53 8.80
C GLN A 5 -28.07 13.74 9.95
N SER A 6 -27.09 14.64 9.80
CA SER A 6 -26.07 14.91 10.81
C SER A 6 -26.31 16.23 11.52
N THR A 7 -26.38 16.18 12.85
CA THR A 7 -26.51 17.38 13.71
C THR A 7 -25.18 18.04 14.00
N THR A 8 -24.06 17.36 13.72
CA THR A 8 -22.69 17.84 13.91
C THR A 8 -22.02 18.29 12.62
N TYR A 9 -22.73 18.18 11.49
CA TYR A 9 -22.27 18.62 10.19
C TYR A 9 -21.99 20.13 10.16
N ILE A 10 -20.81 20.47 9.67
CA ILE A 10 -20.37 21.83 9.40
C ILE A 10 -20.06 21.92 7.90
N PRO A 11 -20.86 22.67 7.11
CA PRO A 11 -20.65 22.83 5.68
C PRO A 11 -19.36 23.62 5.40
N SER A 12 -18.74 23.36 4.24
CA SER A 12 -17.71 24.22 3.67
C SER A 12 -17.92 24.39 2.17
N ASN A 13 -17.63 25.59 1.66
CA ASN A 13 -17.65 25.89 0.22
C ASN A 13 -16.30 25.63 -0.46
N THR A 14 -15.34 25.06 0.26
CA THR A 14 -14.01 24.73 -0.30
C THR A 14 -14.13 23.53 -1.22
N LEU A 15 -13.82 23.72 -2.49
CA LEU A 15 -13.73 22.65 -3.47
C LEU A 15 -12.47 21.82 -3.24
N PHE A 16 -12.57 20.52 -3.53
CA PHE A 16 -11.41 19.67 -3.73
C PHE A 16 -11.51 18.95 -5.07
N ASP A 17 -10.35 18.69 -5.66
CA ASP A 17 -10.19 17.92 -6.88
C ASP A 17 -8.93 17.06 -6.73
N ILE A 18 -9.08 15.75 -6.91
CA ILE A 18 -8.03 14.76 -6.69
C ILE A 18 -8.00 13.84 -7.89
N GLU A 19 -6.85 13.81 -8.56
CA GLU A 19 -6.49 12.75 -9.48
C GLU A 19 -5.55 11.77 -8.77
N TYR A 20 -5.92 10.49 -8.73
CA TYR A 20 -5.08 9.43 -8.19
C TYR A 20 -5.23 8.16 -9.00
N ASP A 21 -4.11 7.66 -9.54
CA ASP A 21 -4.07 6.42 -10.33
C ASP A 21 -5.02 6.38 -11.55
N GLY A 22 -5.32 7.56 -12.10
CA GLY A 22 -6.27 7.75 -13.20
C GLY A 22 -7.75 7.72 -12.80
N ASP A 23 -8.03 7.64 -11.51
CA ASP A 23 -9.34 8.01 -10.97
C ASP A 23 -9.34 9.53 -10.71
N THR A 24 -10.45 10.19 -11.00
CA THR A 24 -10.68 11.60 -10.67
C THR A 24 -11.88 11.73 -9.75
N ILE A 25 -11.70 12.41 -8.62
CA ILE A 25 -12.73 12.65 -7.61
C ILE A 25 -12.77 14.14 -7.31
N SER A 26 -13.94 14.74 -7.42
CA SER A 26 -14.13 16.15 -7.05
C SER A 26 -15.42 16.36 -6.26
N GLY A 27 -15.43 17.45 -5.49
CA GLY A 27 -16.56 17.84 -4.67
C GLY A 27 -16.21 18.93 -3.67
N TYR A 28 -16.89 18.91 -2.52
CA TYR A 28 -16.74 19.91 -1.48
C TYR A 28 -16.16 19.31 -0.21
N LEU A 29 -15.35 20.09 0.50
CA LEU A 29 -14.98 19.73 1.87
C LEU A 29 -16.19 19.93 2.77
N CYS A 30 -16.30 19.07 3.78
CA CYS A 30 -17.18 19.25 4.91
C CYS A 30 -16.47 18.83 6.18
N THR A 31 -17.00 19.23 7.33
CA THR A 31 -16.48 18.79 8.63
C THR A 31 -17.60 18.13 9.42
N ASP A 32 -17.32 16.97 10.00
CA ASP A 32 -18.27 16.24 10.83
C ASP A 32 -17.52 15.33 11.82
N VAL A 33 -18.26 14.57 12.63
CA VAL A 33 -17.74 13.42 13.37
C VAL A 33 -17.50 12.27 12.39
N ALA A 34 -16.26 11.76 12.36
CA ALA A 34 -15.87 10.70 11.43
C ALA A 34 -15.50 9.39 12.14
N LEU A 35 -15.67 8.28 11.40
CA LEU A 35 -15.43 6.91 11.83
C LEU A 35 -16.27 6.55 13.07
N ILE A 36 -15.66 6.61 14.26
CA ILE A 36 -16.28 6.15 15.51
C ILE A 36 -16.39 7.29 16.54
N ALA A 37 -15.46 8.25 16.53
CA ALA A 37 -15.41 9.29 17.57
C ALA A 37 -14.60 10.55 17.20
N ILE A 38 -14.03 10.63 16.00
CA ILE A 38 -13.13 11.73 15.66
C ILE A 38 -13.95 12.99 15.48
N GLN A 39 -13.79 13.94 16.41
CA GLN A 39 -14.51 15.21 16.37
C GLN A 39 -13.89 16.13 15.32
N ASN A 40 -14.70 16.97 14.70
CA ASN A 40 -14.25 18.01 13.77
C ASN A 40 -13.30 17.49 12.66
N GLN A 41 -13.61 16.33 12.09
CA GLN A 41 -12.84 15.79 10.97
C GLN A 41 -13.30 16.42 9.67
N THR A 42 -12.40 17.13 8.98
CA THR A 42 -12.65 17.59 7.62
C THR A 42 -12.41 16.46 6.61
N PHE A 43 -13.37 16.20 5.72
CA PHE A 43 -13.25 15.23 4.63
C PHE A 43 -13.96 15.72 3.37
N GLY A 44 -13.71 15.06 2.24
CA GLY A 44 -14.33 15.38 0.97
C GLY A 44 -15.65 14.65 0.77
N GLU A 45 -16.72 15.40 0.53
CA GLU A 45 -17.96 14.88 -0.04
C GLU A 45 -17.83 14.88 -1.57
N ALA A 46 -17.61 13.69 -2.13
CA ALA A 46 -17.48 13.52 -3.57
C ALA A 46 -18.85 13.67 -4.26
N ILE A 47 -18.94 14.59 -5.20
CA ILE A 47 -20.14 14.82 -6.05
C ILE A 47 -19.93 14.33 -7.47
N SER A 48 -18.67 14.20 -7.89
CA SER A 48 -18.27 13.64 -9.18
C SER A 48 -17.15 12.62 -8.96
N TYR A 49 -17.28 11.49 -9.64
CA TYR A 49 -16.28 10.43 -9.62
C TYR A 49 -16.19 9.77 -10.99
N GLU A 50 -15.00 9.80 -11.58
CA GLU A 50 -14.69 9.01 -12.76
C GLU A 50 -13.59 8.00 -12.40
N ARG A 51 -13.91 6.72 -12.59
CA ARG A 51 -12.98 5.63 -12.31
C ARG A 51 -12.33 5.14 -13.59
N ARG A 52 -11.02 4.90 -13.55
CA ARG A 52 -10.35 4.13 -14.60
C ARG A 52 -10.96 2.73 -14.62
N LYS A 53 -11.50 2.31 -15.77
CA LYS A 53 -12.15 0.99 -15.93
C LYS A 53 -11.12 -0.14 -15.80
N PHE A 54 -10.92 -0.66 -14.60
CA PHE A 54 -10.22 -1.92 -14.38
C PHE A 54 -11.20 -3.10 -14.37
N PRO A 55 -10.85 -4.26 -14.96
CA PRO A 55 -11.71 -5.44 -15.00
C PRO A 55 -12.07 -5.99 -13.61
N PHE A 56 -11.36 -5.55 -12.56
CA PHE A 56 -11.62 -5.90 -11.16
C PHE A 56 -11.54 -4.65 -10.30
N SER A 57 -12.63 -3.87 -10.24
CA SER A 57 -12.70 -2.72 -9.35
C SER A 57 -13.29 -3.17 -8.01
N PRO A 58 -12.55 -3.07 -6.88
CA PRO A 58 -13.08 -3.45 -5.59
C PRO A 58 -14.28 -2.57 -5.21
N ASN A 59 -15.25 -3.19 -4.55
CA ASN A 59 -16.45 -2.52 -4.07
C ASN A 59 -16.13 -1.76 -2.77
N TYR A 60 -15.65 -0.52 -2.90
CA TYR A 60 -15.51 0.42 -1.80
C TYR A 60 -16.19 1.74 -2.16
N GLN A 61 -16.65 2.47 -1.14
CA GLN A 61 -17.41 3.73 -1.29
C GLN A 61 -16.54 4.99 -1.15
N GLY A 62 -15.30 4.85 -0.68
CA GLY A 62 -14.38 5.97 -0.51
C GLY A 62 -12.99 5.51 -0.08
N VAL A 63 -12.10 6.48 0.16
CA VAL A 63 -10.71 6.27 0.55
C VAL A 63 -10.41 7.02 1.84
N VAL A 64 -9.73 6.37 2.77
CA VAL A 64 -9.23 6.98 4.00
C VAL A 64 -7.72 7.05 3.93
N GLY A 65 -7.18 8.26 3.74
CA GLY A 65 -5.74 8.49 3.64
C GLY A 65 -5.04 8.32 4.98
N MET A 66 -4.08 7.38 5.04
CA MET A 66 -3.27 7.10 6.25
C MET A 66 -1.86 7.72 6.18
N GLY A 67 -1.63 8.65 5.24
CA GLY A 67 -0.33 9.31 5.03
C GLY A 67 -0.07 10.47 5.99
N TYR A 68 1.04 11.18 5.76
CA TYR A 68 1.39 12.37 6.52
C TYR A 68 0.56 13.58 6.09
N SER A 69 0.35 14.52 7.01
CA SER A 69 -0.39 15.77 6.75
C SER A 69 0.21 16.64 5.65
N THR A 70 1.51 16.52 5.38
CA THR A 70 2.20 17.23 4.30
C THR A 70 1.74 16.82 2.89
N SER A 71 1.06 15.68 2.75
CA SER A 71 0.49 15.21 1.49
C SER A 71 -1.05 15.33 1.45
N ALA A 72 -1.66 15.95 2.46
CA ALA A 72 -3.12 16.04 2.56
C ALA A 72 -3.67 17.25 1.78
N ILE A 73 -4.68 17.00 0.96
CA ILE A 73 -5.39 18.04 0.17
C ILE A 73 -6.63 18.52 0.93
N THR A 74 -7.25 17.64 1.72
CA THR A 74 -8.56 17.85 2.36
C THR A 74 -8.49 18.38 3.79
N GLY A 75 -7.31 18.77 4.27
CA GLY A 75 -7.08 19.28 5.62
C GLY A 75 -6.27 18.33 6.51
N ILE A 76 -6.52 18.37 7.83
CA ILE A 76 -5.79 17.55 8.81
C ILE A 76 -6.21 16.07 8.65
N PRO A 77 -5.27 15.14 8.41
CA PRO A 77 -5.60 13.71 8.28
C PRO A 77 -6.23 13.15 9.55
N PHE A 78 -7.06 12.12 9.39
CA PHE A 78 -7.76 11.53 10.53
C PHE A 78 -6.84 10.98 11.61
N LEU A 79 -5.71 10.35 11.24
CA LEU A 79 -4.72 9.86 12.21
C LEU A 79 -4.15 10.99 13.07
N ASN A 80 -3.91 12.17 12.49
CA ASN A 80 -3.46 13.34 13.23
C ASN A 80 -4.51 13.80 14.24
N ASN A 81 -5.78 13.87 13.82
CA ASN A 81 -6.88 14.20 14.72
C ASN A 81 -7.06 13.17 15.83
N MET A 82 -6.95 11.87 15.54
CA MET A 82 -7.02 10.82 16.57
C MET A 82 -5.90 10.96 17.61
N VAL A 83 -4.68 11.28 17.17
CA VAL A 83 -3.55 11.52 18.09
C VAL A 83 -3.78 12.78 18.92
N GLN A 84 -4.21 13.90 18.31
CA GLN A 84 -4.46 15.16 19.00
C GLN A 84 -5.60 15.05 20.02
N GLN A 85 -6.63 14.26 19.72
CA GLN A 85 -7.79 14.05 20.58
C GLN A 85 -7.59 12.92 21.61
N GLY A 86 -6.41 12.27 21.64
CA GLY A 86 -6.11 11.21 22.59
C GLY A 86 -6.93 9.93 22.39
N LEU A 87 -7.42 9.68 21.16
CA LEU A 87 -8.27 8.53 20.83
C LEU A 87 -7.48 7.23 20.62
N LEU A 88 -6.15 7.29 20.62
CA LEU A 88 -5.28 6.13 20.44
C LEU A 88 -4.51 5.84 21.72
N LEU A 89 -4.49 4.56 22.15
CA LEU A 89 -3.63 4.11 23.26
C LEU A 89 -2.16 4.47 23.02
N ARG A 90 -1.70 4.29 21.77
CA ARG A 90 -0.38 4.71 21.30
C ARG A 90 -0.51 5.37 19.93
N PRO A 91 0.32 6.36 19.58
CA PRO A 91 0.32 7.01 18.26
C PRO A 91 0.97 6.10 17.20
N VAL A 92 0.39 4.93 16.98
CA VAL A 92 0.80 3.91 16.03
C VAL A 92 -0.44 3.35 15.34
N PHE A 93 -0.26 2.79 14.14
CA PHE A 93 -1.21 1.85 13.57
C PHE A 93 -0.45 0.70 12.92
N SER A 94 -1.15 -0.38 12.62
CA SER A 94 -0.54 -1.53 11.96
C SER A 94 -1.51 -2.20 11.00
N ILE A 95 -0.94 -2.84 9.99
CA ILE A 95 -1.68 -3.52 8.94
C ILE A 95 -1.24 -4.99 8.89
N TYR A 96 -2.24 -5.86 8.94
CA TYR A 96 -2.12 -7.29 8.67
C TYR A 96 -3.04 -7.63 7.49
N MET A 97 -2.52 -8.31 6.48
CA MET A 97 -3.32 -8.81 5.36
C MET A 97 -3.05 -10.29 5.19
N LYS A 98 -4.11 -11.11 5.10
CA LYS A 98 -3.96 -12.53 4.82
C LYS A 98 -3.56 -12.75 3.37
N ARG A 99 -2.73 -13.78 3.16
CA ARG A 99 -2.32 -14.22 1.82
C ARG A 99 -3.49 -14.87 1.06
N GLU A 100 -4.27 -15.70 1.74
CA GLU A 100 -5.46 -16.37 1.19
C GLU A 100 -6.74 -15.70 1.69
N PHE A 101 -7.57 -15.24 0.76
CA PHE A 101 -8.78 -14.45 1.05
C PHE A 101 -10.08 -15.12 0.62
N PHE A 102 -10.02 -16.24 -0.09
CA PHE A 102 -11.22 -16.96 -0.56
C PHE A 102 -11.82 -17.92 0.48
N THR A 103 -11.11 -18.19 1.58
CA THR A 103 -11.47 -19.22 2.57
C THR A 103 -11.82 -18.67 3.95
N SER A 104 -11.77 -17.34 4.15
CA SER A 104 -11.97 -16.71 5.46
C SER A 104 -12.82 -15.45 5.37
N GLU A 105 -13.74 -15.26 6.31
CA GLU A 105 -14.53 -14.04 6.46
C GLU A 105 -13.66 -12.82 6.84
N ILE A 106 -12.59 -13.05 7.60
CA ILE A 106 -11.62 -12.02 7.98
C ILE A 106 -10.38 -12.16 7.10
N VAL A 107 -10.19 -11.20 6.20
CA VAL A 107 -9.10 -11.20 5.20
C VAL A 107 -7.91 -10.30 5.59
N GLY A 108 -8.02 -9.57 6.70
CA GLY A 108 -6.98 -8.68 7.20
C GLY A 108 -7.49 -7.80 8.34
N GLU A 109 -6.59 -7.07 8.98
CA GLU A 109 -6.86 -6.19 10.11
C GLU A 109 -6.09 -4.87 9.97
N LEU A 110 -6.79 -3.76 10.21
CA LEU A 110 -6.19 -2.45 10.45
C LEU A 110 -6.34 -2.15 11.94
N ILE A 111 -5.22 -2.11 12.65
CA ILE A 111 -5.20 -1.89 14.10
C ILE A 111 -4.76 -0.46 14.37
N LEU A 112 -5.66 0.35 14.91
CA LEU A 112 -5.39 1.74 15.30
C LEU A 112 -5.03 1.78 16.78
N GLY A 113 -3.90 2.38 17.13
CA GLY A 113 -3.50 2.59 18.51
C GLY A 113 -2.70 1.46 19.16
N ASP A 114 -2.54 0.33 18.46
CA ASP A 114 -1.91 -0.88 18.99
C ASP A 114 -1.12 -1.66 17.92
N ILE A 115 -0.46 -2.71 18.38
CA ILE A 115 0.30 -3.70 17.61
C ILE A 115 -0.09 -5.06 18.18
N ASP A 116 -0.64 -5.95 17.35
CA ASP A 116 -0.92 -7.32 17.77
C ASP A 116 0.27 -8.23 17.45
N SER A 117 1.00 -8.66 18.48
CA SER A 117 2.12 -9.59 18.35
C SER A 117 1.73 -11.02 18.02
N SER A 118 0.45 -11.38 18.09
CA SER A 118 -0.03 -12.70 17.68
C SER A 118 -0.04 -12.86 16.15
N LEU A 119 -0.13 -11.74 15.41
CA LEU A 119 -0.24 -11.71 13.94
C LEU A 119 1.10 -11.78 13.18
N TYR A 120 2.24 -11.76 13.87
CA TYR A 120 3.55 -11.85 13.25
C TYR A 120 4.52 -12.73 14.04
N VAL A 121 5.63 -13.10 13.40
CA VAL A 121 6.69 -13.92 13.99
C VAL A 121 8.00 -13.14 14.13
N GLY A 122 8.70 -13.40 15.23
CA GLY A 122 9.99 -12.76 15.52
C GLY A 122 9.87 -11.29 15.93
N GLN A 123 10.91 -10.51 15.67
CA GLN A 123 10.98 -9.09 16.02
C GLN A 123 10.75 -8.20 14.79
N LEU A 124 10.14 -7.03 15.03
CA LEU A 124 9.98 -5.99 14.02
C LEU A 124 11.34 -5.38 13.65
N THR A 125 11.66 -5.39 12.36
CA THR A 125 12.81 -4.70 11.79
C THR A 125 12.42 -3.25 11.58
N ASN A 126 13.05 -2.32 12.30
CA ASN A 126 12.65 -0.91 12.29
C ASN A 126 13.51 -0.10 11.32
N VAL A 127 12.86 0.79 10.56
CA VAL A 127 13.51 1.78 9.69
C VAL A 127 12.86 3.15 9.89
N ASN A 128 13.66 4.21 9.77
CA ASN A 128 13.15 5.57 9.91
C ASN A 128 12.46 6.02 8.63
N VAL A 129 11.45 6.88 8.79
CA VAL A 129 10.83 7.58 7.66
C VAL A 129 11.83 8.61 7.14
N THR A 130 12.15 8.54 5.85
CA THR A 130 13.13 9.42 5.19
C THR A 130 12.50 10.74 4.77
N ARG A 131 11.28 10.71 4.23
CA ARG A 131 10.53 11.89 3.79
C ARG A 131 9.09 11.85 4.29
N LYS A 132 8.69 12.87 5.05
CA LYS A 132 7.33 13.02 5.57
C LYS A 132 6.40 13.53 4.47
N GLY A 133 5.62 12.61 3.94
CA GLY A 133 4.53 12.82 2.98
C GLY A 133 3.86 11.46 2.77
N TYR A 134 4.69 10.52 2.37
CA TYR A 134 4.38 9.10 2.34
C TYR A 134 5.02 8.36 3.52
N TRP A 135 4.63 7.11 3.70
CA TRP A 135 5.37 6.16 4.53
C TRP A 135 6.60 5.66 3.76
N GLN A 136 7.54 6.59 3.56
CA GLN A 136 8.76 6.39 2.78
C GLN A 136 9.93 6.02 3.68
N PHE A 137 10.77 5.09 3.24
CA PHE A 137 11.95 4.64 3.97
C PHE A 137 13.10 4.30 3.03
N ASN A 138 14.30 4.23 3.62
CA ASN A 138 15.48 3.72 2.93
C ASN A 138 15.43 2.18 2.83
N MET A 139 15.64 1.67 1.62
CA MET A 139 15.75 0.26 1.29
C MET A 139 17.15 -0.01 0.75
N ASN A 140 17.90 -0.85 1.48
CA ASN A 140 19.34 -1.00 1.25
C ASN A 140 19.65 -1.60 -0.13
N LYS A 141 18.85 -2.59 -0.54
CA LYS A 141 19.08 -3.35 -1.77
C LYS A 141 17.80 -4.02 -2.24
N VAL A 142 17.64 -4.17 -3.56
CA VAL A 142 16.64 -5.03 -4.20
C VAL A 142 17.35 -5.98 -5.14
N GLN A 143 17.02 -7.25 -5.08
CA GLN A 143 17.67 -8.29 -5.87
C GLN A 143 16.67 -9.34 -6.37
N LEU A 144 16.79 -9.72 -7.64
CA LEU A 144 16.02 -10.80 -8.25
C LEU A 144 16.95 -11.96 -8.60
N GLY A 145 16.84 -13.07 -7.87
CA GLY A 145 17.82 -14.15 -7.95
C GLY A 145 19.22 -13.61 -7.63
N ASN A 146 20.12 -13.57 -8.62
CA ASN A 146 21.46 -12.96 -8.48
C ASN A 146 21.58 -11.55 -9.09
N ASN A 147 20.52 -11.01 -9.68
CA ASN A 147 20.57 -9.70 -10.33
C ASN A 147 20.24 -8.59 -9.34
N ILE A 148 21.14 -7.63 -9.22
CA ILE A 148 20.94 -6.44 -8.40
C ILE A 148 20.05 -5.47 -9.17
N LEU A 149 18.90 -5.12 -8.60
CA LEU A 149 17.93 -4.17 -9.17
C LEU A 149 18.05 -2.77 -8.57
N CYS A 150 18.51 -2.70 -7.33
CA CYS A 150 18.89 -1.48 -6.62
C CYS A 150 19.99 -1.86 -5.62
N GLU A 151 21.02 -1.03 -5.49
CA GLU A 151 22.08 -1.16 -4.48
C GLU A 151 22.53 0.24 -4.06
N ASN A 152 23.07 0.35 -2.84
CA ASN A 152 23.44 1.62 -2.20
C ASN A 152 22.25 2.53 -1.90
N ASP A 153 21.23 1.98 -1.22
CA ASP A 153 20.16 2.75 -0.57
C ASP A 153 19.21 3.48 -1.56
N CYS A 154 18.21 2.74 -2.09
CA CYS A 154 17.06 3.34 -2.79
C CYS A 154 15.92 3.66 -1.84
N GLN A 155 14.94 4.43 -2.32
CA GLN A 155 13.74 4.72 -1.54
C GLN A 155 12.66 3.67 -1.78
N ALA A 156 11.81 3.46 -0.78
CA ALA A 156 10.59 2.67 -0.89
C ALA A 156 9.44 3.35 -0.16
N ILE A 157 8.22 3.21 -0.69
CA ILE A 157 6.98 3.65 -0.07
C ILE A 157 6.09 2.43 0.15
N ILE A 158 5.44 2.35 1.32
CA ILE A 158 4.33 1.41 1.52
C ILE A 158 3.03 2.06 1.08
N ASP A 159 2.33 1.43 0.13
CA ASP A 159 1.04 1.90 -0.38
C ASP A 159 0.00 0.77 -0.36
N SER A 160 -0.84 0.76 0.68
CA SER A 160 -1.87 -0.28 0.83
C SER A 160 -2.97 -0.23 -0.22
N SER A 161 -3.10 0.87 -0.97
CA SER A 161 -4.11 1.00 -2.03
C SER A 161 -3.68 0.36 -3.35
N LYS A 162 -2.37 0.14 -3.54
CA LYS A 162 -1.82 -0.46 -4.75
C LYS A 162 -1.77 -1.98 -4.63
N PRO A 163 -2.33 -2.75 -5.58
CA PRO A 163 -2.21 -4.21 -5.55
C PRO A 163 -0.83 -4.72 -5.98
N ARG A 164 0.02 -3.86 -6.54
CA ARG A 164 1.20 -4.23 -7.31
C ARG A 164 2.49 -3.72 -6.69
N ILE A 165 3.62 -4.18 -7.21
CA ILE A 165 4.95 -3.64 -6.87
C ILE A 165 5.42 -2.81 -8.05
N SER A 166 5.81 -1.57 -7.81
CA SER A 166 6.41 -0.74 -8.85
C SER A 166 7.81 -0.25 -8.50
N GLY A 167 8.62 -0.01 -9.52
CA GLY A 167 9.99 0.43 -9.37
C GLY A 167 10.54 1.05 -10.66
N PRO A 168 11.84 1.39 -10.68
CA PRO A 168 12.47 2.05 -11.82
C PRO A 168 12.34 1.22 -13.11
N PRO A 169 12.15 1.85 -14.29
CA PRO A 169 11.92 1.12 -15.53
C PRO A 169 13.05 0.13 -15.87
N SER A 170 14.30 0.48 -15.56
CA SER A 170 15.46 -0.40 -15.74
C SER A 170 15.39 -1.67 -14.89
N ALA A 171 15.00 -1.56 -13.62
CA ALA A 171 14.83 -2.68 -12.71
C ALA A 171 13.66 -3.58 -13.15
N ILE A 172 12.52 -2.97 -13.48
CA ILE A 172 11.32 -3.69 -13.93
C ILE A 172 11.56 -4.39 -15.28
N ALA A 173 12.36 -3.80 -16.18
CA ALA A 173 12.76 -4.46 -17.42
C ALA A 173 13.55 -5.76 -17.19
N VAL A 174 14.41 -5.80 -16.17
CA VAL A 174 15.13 -7.03 -15.78
C VAL A 174 14.15 -8.09 -15.28
N ILE A 175 13.21 -7.73 -14.40
CA ILE A 175 12.17 -8.65 -13.92
C ILE A 175 11.34 -9.20 -15.09
N ASN A 176 10.87 -8.32 -15.97
CA ASN A 176 10.07 -8.69 -17.14
C ASN A 176 10.82 -9.61 -18.11
N LYS A 177 12.15 -9.51 -18.20
CA LYS A 177 12.96 -10.44 -19.00
C LYS A 177 12.85 -11.88 -18.48
N TYR A 178 12.84 -12.08 -17.16
CA TYR A 178 12.64 -13.41 -16.56
C TYR A 178 11.22 -13.93 -16.81
N ILE A 179 10.21 -13.09 -16.64
CA ILE A 179 8.81 -13.47 -16.88
C ILE A 179 8.60 -13.89 -18.35
N ARG A 180 9.21 -13.18 -19.30
CA ARG A 180 9.18 -13.53 -20.74
C ARG A 180 9.79 -14.89 -21.06
N THR A 181 10.68 -15.44 -20.22
CA THR A 181 11.24 -16.78 -20.46
C THR A 181 10.21 -17.90 -20.31
N ILE A 182 9.18 -17.68 -19.48
CA ILE A 182 8.09 -18.64 -19.25
C ILE A 182 6.78 -18.23 -19.94
N SER A 183 6.68 -16.99 -20.43
CA SER A 183 5.57 -16.52 -21.27
C SER A 183 6.07 -15.58 -22.38
N PRO A 184 6.65 -16.13 -23.46
CA PRO A 184 7.24 -15.32 -24.53
C PRO A 184 6.20 -14.52 -25.32
N ASN A 185 4.98 -15.04 -25.44
CA ASN A 185 3.91 -14.45 -26.26
C ASN A 185 3.02 -13.49 -25.49
N ASN A 186 3.00 -13.55 -24.15
CA ASN A 186 2.18 -12.68 -23.31
C ASN A 186 2.90 -12.36 -21.97
N PRO A 187 3.80 -11.36 -21.94
CA PRO A 187 4.62 -11.06 -20.77
C PRO A 187 3.82 -10.65 -19.51
N GLY A 188 2.52 -10.34 -19.66
CA GLY A 188 1.64 -10.00 -18.55
C GLY A 188 0.86 -11.19 -17.96
N ILE A 189 0.73 -12.30 -18.70
CA ILE A 189 -0.06 -13.47 -18.32
C ILE A 189 0.77 -14.74 -18.53
N VAL A 190 1.00 -15.48 -17.46
CA VAL A 190 1.80 -16.72 -17.45
C VAL A 190 0.96 -17.90 -16.98
N ASP A 191 1.34 -19.11 -17.42
CA ASP A 191 0.81 -20.33 -16.83
C ASP A 191 1.26 -20.42 -15.37
N CYS A 192 0.32 -20.47 -14.44
CA CYS A 192 0.61 -20.60 -13.01
C CYS A 192 1.46 -21.82 -12.68
N LYS A 193 1.40 -22.89 -13.49
CA LYS A 193 2.23 -24.08 -13.31
C LYS A 193 3.70 -23.81 -13.59
N MET A 194 4.07 -22.69 -14.21
CA MET A 194 5.45 -22.39 -14.63
C MET A 194 6.15 -21.37 -13.73
N ILE A 195 5.43 -20.74 -12.77
CA ILE A 195 5.96 -19.66 -11.96
C ILE A 195 7.12 -20.10 -11.05
N TYR A 196 7.17 -21.38 -10.67
CA TYR A 196 8.28 -21.95 -9.88
C TYR A 196 9.66 -21.82 -10.55
N LYS A 197 9.70 -21.53 -11.86
CA LYS A 197 10.95 -21.29 -12.61
C LYS A 197 11.43 -19.86 -12.48
N LEU A 198 10.60 -18.95 -11.98
CA LEU A 198 10.98 -17.57 -11.75
C LEU A 198 11.81 -17.47 -10.47
N PRO A 199 12.85 -16.62 -10.46
CA PRO A 199 13.63 -16.37 -9.27
C PRO A 199 12.82 -15.64 -8.19
N ASP A 200 13.26 -15.80 -6.96
CA ASP A 200 12.73 -15.06 -5.82
C ASP A 200 13.24 -13.60 -5.82
N LEU A 201 12.44 -12.74 -5.22
CA LEU A 201 12.71 -11.31 -5.09
C LEU A 201 13.05 -10.98 -3.64
N TYR A 202 14.19 -10.34 -3.42
CA TYR A 202 14.71 -9.99 -2.11
C TYR A 202 14.74 -8.48 -1.93
N PHE A 203 14.09 -8.00 -0.87
CA PHE A 203 14.20 -6.64 -0.38
C PHE A 203 15.02 -6.62 0.90
N ILE A 204 16.12 -5.88 0.91
CA ILE A 204 16.96 -5.74 2.09
C ILE A 204 16.56 -4.45 2.80
N ILE A 205 15.95 -4.58 3.96
CA ILE A 205 15.36 -3.48 4.72
C ILE A 205 15.96 -3.49 6.12
N GLY A 206 16.65 -2.41 6.51
CA GLY A 206 17.30 -2.31 7.82
C GLY A 206 18.32 -3.44 8.05
N GLY A 207 19.01 -3.87 6.98
CA GLY A 207 19.97 -4.98 7.01
C GLY A 207 19.37 -6.40 7.09
N LYS A 208 18.03 -6.55 7.08
CA LYS A 208 17.36 -7.86 7.07
C LYS A 208 16.76 -8.16 5.70
N VAL A 209 16.77 -9.44 5.31
CA VAL A 209 16.20 -9.93 4.05
C VAL A 209 14.70 -10.19 4.20
N PHE A 210 13.93 -9.59 3.29
CA PHE A 210 12.49 -9.79 3.08
C PHE A 210 12.30 -10.42 1.70
N GLU A 211 12.07 -11.74 1.67
CA GLU A 211 11.89 -12.53 0.46
C GLU A 211 10.42 -12.57 0.00
N LEU A 212 10.19 -12.44 -1.30
CA LEU A 212 8.96 -12.82 -1.96
C LEU A 212 9.28 -13.90 -2.99
N THR A 213 8.71 -15.08 -2.79
CA THR A 213 8.78 -16.15 -3.77
C THR A 213 7.86 -15.86 -4.96
N SER A 214 8.03 -16.60 -6.05
CA SER A 214 7.11 -16.52 -7.20
C SER A 214 5.63 -16.71 -6.82
N GLU A 215 5.33 -17.51 -5.79
CA GLU A 215 3.98 -17.69 -5.31
C GLU A 215 3.48 -16.52 -4.44
N ASP A 216 4.38 -15.72 -3.87
CA ASP A 216 4.04 -14.54 -3.08
C ASP A 216 3.74 -13.34 -3.97
N TYR A 217 4.52 -13.15 -5.05
CA TYR A 217 4.35 -11.98 -5.91
C TYR A 217 3.40 -12.19 -7.10
N MET A 218 3.26 -13.40 -7.66
CA MET A 218 2.39 -13.58 -8.83
C MET A 218 0.90 -13.49 -8.47
N ILE A 219 0.14 -12.69 -9.21
CA ILE A 219 -1.31 -12.52 -8.99
C ILE A 219 -2.05 -13.67 -9.67
N LYS A 220 -2.65 -14.57 -8.90
CA LYS A 220 -3.51 -15.63 -9.43
C LYS A 220 -4.87 -15.04 -9.85
N SER A 221 -5.27 -15.31 -11.08
CA SER A 221 -6.58 -14.95 -11.64
C SER A 221 -7.25 -16.21 -12.17
N THR A 222 -8.38 -16.57 -11.58
CA THR A 222 -9.19 -17.72 -12.01
C THR A 222 -10.43 -17.21 -12.71
N LEU A 223 -10.55 -17.54 -14.00
CA LEU A 223 -11.73 -17.25 -14.81
C LEU A 223 -12.36 -18.59 -15.20
N SER A 224 -13.55 -18.87 -14.67
CA SER A 224 -14.21 -20.17 -14.81
C SER A 224 -13.34 -21.33 -14.31
N TYR A 225 -12.80 -22.15 -15.21
CA TYR A 225 -11.97 -23.33 -14.88
C TYR A 225 -10.48 -23.11 -15.13
N ASP A 226 -10.09 -22.01 -15.76
CA ASP A 226 -8.69 -21.71 -16.08
C ASP A 226 -8.11 -20.73 -15.06
N THR A 227 -6.95 -21.11 -14.51
CA THR A 227 -6.19 -20.26 -13.60
C THR A 227 -4.93 -19.78 -14.31
N SER A 228 -4.83 -18.47 -14.49
CA SER A 228 -3.66 -17.79 -15.06
C SER A 228 -2.99 -16.92 -14.01
N CYS A 229 -1.69 -16.70 -14.15
CA CYS A 229 -0.92 -15.87 -13.24
C CYS A 229 -0.54 -14.58 -13.94
N ILE A 230 -0.77 -13.44 -13.30
CA ILE A 230 -0.56 -12.11 -13.86
C ILE A 230 0.70 -11.52 -13.22
N SER A 231 1.59 -10.95 -14.04
CA SER A 231 2.76 -10.22 -13.53
C SER A 231 2.30 -9.04 -12.67
N PRO A 232 2.76 -8.91 -11.42
CA PRO A 232 2.39 -7.82 -10.52
C PRO A 232 3.23 -6.56 -10.70
N PHE A 233 4.18 -6.55 -11.64
CA PHE A 233 5.23 -5.55 -11.70
C PHE A 233 4.90 -4.46 -12.71
N GLU A 234 4.97 -3.21 -12.25
CA GLU A 234 4.75 -2.02 -13.05
C GLU A 234 5.97 -1.11 -12.96
N ASP A 235 6.32 -0.42 -14.04
CA ASP A 235 7.31 0.63 -13.96
C ASP A 235 6.71 1.91 -13.38
N ASN A 236 7.56 2.71 -12.75
CA ASN A 236 7.23 4.06 -12.34
C ASN A 236 8.45 4.96 -12.57
N ASN A 237 8.22 6.25 -12.79
CA ASN A 237 9.29 7.26 -12.92
C ASN A 237 9.40 8.12 -11.65
N ILE A 238 9.06 7.55 -10.49
CA ILE A 238 9.15 8.25 -9.21
C ILE A 238 10.61 8.25 -8.78
N SER A 239 11.20 9.44 -8.79
CA SER A 239 12.53 9.68 -8.24
C SER A 239 12.47 10.93 -7.40
N ASP A 240 12.93 10.82 -6.16
CA ASP A 240 13.09 11.94 -5.26
C ASP A 240 14.57 12.34 -5.16
N LYS A 241 14.88 13.34 -4.33
CA LYS A 241 16.26 13.76 -4.03
C LYS A 241 17.12 12.63 -3.47
N ASP A 242 16.47 11.65 -2.83
CA ASP A 242 17.11 10.51 -2.17
C ASP A 242 17.19 9.27 -3.09
N GLY A 243 16.89 9.43 -4.38
CA GLY A 243 17.03 8.39 -5.40
C GLY A 243 15.70 7.84 -5.96
N PRO A 244 15.78 6.78 -6.78
CA PRO A 244 14.60 6.10 -7.31
C PRO A 244 13.74 5.50 -6.20
N THR A 245 12.42 5.56 -6.37
CA THR A 245 11.46 5.12 -5.36
C THR A 245 10.67 3.90 -5.82
N TRP A 246 10.76 2.83 -5.03
CA TRP A 246 9.88 1.66 -5.15
C TRP A 246 8.54 1.91 -4.44
N VAL A 247 7.47 1.34 -4.96
CA VAL A 247 6.17 1.31 -4.26
C VAL A 247 5.84 -0.14 -3.96
N LEU A 248 5.76 -0.46 -2.67
CA LEU A 248 5.44 -1.79 -2.17
C LEU A 248 3.96 -1.83 -1.81
N GLY A 249 3.17 -2.44 -2.70
CA GLY A 249 1.73 -2.57 -2.57
C GLY A 249 1.28 -3.73 -1.69
N SER A 250 -0.03 -4.02 -1.73
CA SER A 250 -0.68 -5.04 -0.89
C SER A 250 -0.11 -6.45 -1.04
N LEU A 251 0.51 -6.80 -2.18
CA LEU A 251 1.26 -8.05 -2.32
C LEU A 251 2.40 -8.19 -1.29
N PHE A 252 3.11 -7.10 -1.02
CA PHE A 252 4.14 -7.08 0.03
C PHE A 252 3.49 -7.16 1.42
N LEU A 253 2.41 -6.39 1.65
CA LEU A 253 1.66 -6.41 2.92
C LEU A 253 0.99 -7.78 3.23
N ARG A 254 0.74 -8.62 2.21
CA ARG A 254 0.21 -9.98 2.37
C ARG A 254 1.25 -11.00 2.87
N ARG A 255 2.54 -10.64 2.83
CA ARG A 255 3.63 -11.46 3.38
C ARG A 255 4.18 -10.87 4.69
N TYR A 256 4.02 -9.57 4.86
CA TYR A 256 4.65 -8.83 5.95
C TYR A 256 3.65 -8.00 6.74
N TYR A 257 3.68 -8.19 8.05
CA TYR A 257 3.05 -7.31 9.01
C TYR A 257 3.82 -6.00 9.05
N ILE A 258 3.11 -4.88 8.95
CA ILE A 258 3.72 -3.55 8.97
C ILE A 258 3.13 -2.71 10.09
N LYS A 259 4.00 -2.22 10.96
CA LYS A 259 3.71 -1.21 11.98
C LYS A 259 4.15 0.16 11.47
N PHE A 260 3.33 1.17 11.69
CA PHE A 260 3.61 2.57 11.43
C PHE A 260 3.61 3.36 12.75
N ASP A 261 4.75 3.95 13.11
CA ASP A 261 4.97 4.67 14.37
C ASP A 261 4.98 6.19 14.10
N MET A 262 3.84 6.84 14.28
CA MET A 262 3.66 8.27 13.96
C MET A 262 4.46 9.17 14.89
N ARG A 263 4.62 8.77 16.15
CA ARG A 263 5.40 9.56 17.13
C ARG A 263 6.88 9.51 16.86
N LYS A 264 7.42 8.33 16.52
CA LYS A 264 8.86 8.16 16.25
C LYS A 264 9.23 8.32 14.78
N ASN A 265 8.26 8.47 13.88
CA ASN A 265 8.46 8.53 12.42
C ASN A 265 9.29 7.35 11.91
N ARG A 266 8.80 6.14 12.18
CA ARG A 266 9.46 4.90 11.76
C ARG A 266 8.43 3.83 11.39
N MET A 267 8.87 2.85 10.61
CA MET A 267 8.10 1.66 10.31
C MET A 267 8.77 0.42 10.88
N GLY A 268 7.98 -0.61 11.15
CA GLY A 268 8.45 -1.91 11.65
C GLY A 268 7.90 -3.03 10.79
N PHE A 269 8.76 -3.95 10.34
CA PHE A 269 8.41 -5.04 9.44
C PHE A 269 8.68 -6.40 10.07
N ALA A 270 7.76 -7.34 9.95
CA ALA A 270 7.93 -8.75 10.32
C ALA A 270 7.13 -9.67 9.40
N TYR A 271 7.53 -10.94 9.31
CA TYR A 271 6.73 -11.95 8.62
C TYR A 271 5.39 -12.12 9.34
N ILE A 272 4.29 -12.14 8.58
CA ILE A 272 3.01 -12.53 9.15
C ILE A 272 3.07 -13.99 9.63
N ARG A 273 2.24 -14.32 10.63
CA ARG A 273 2.03 -15.69 11.08
C ARG A 273 1.15 -16.48 10.11
#